data_AF-A0A355F6Q2-F1
#
_entry.id   AF-A0A355F6Q2-F1
#
_cell.length_a   1.000
_cell.length_b   1.000
_cell.length_c   1.000
_cell.angle_alpha   90.00
_cell.angle_beta   90.00
_cell.angle_gamma   90.00
#
_symmetry.space_group_name_H-M   'P 1'
#
loop_
_entity.id
_entity.type
_entity.pdbx_description
1 polymer ?
#
loop_
_entity_poly.entity_id
_entity_poly.type
_entity_poly.pdbx_seq_one_letter_code
_entity_poly.pdbx_strand_id
1 'polypeptide(L)'
;MTGPLVRMRIWTGGSDGAVLLLAVHHIISDFRSLAILARELGAFYREETGGAAADLAPPVPFAEAVARQAERLAGERGERLWAYWRDRLAGSPPPLDLPADPPRPP
;
A
#
# COMPACT_ATOMS: atom_id res chain seq x y z
N MET A 1 -13.93 16.16 -0.80
CA MET A 1 -13.38 15.56 -2.03
C MET A 1 -14.02 14.19 -2.21
N THR A 2 -14.85 14.01 -3.22
CA THR A 2 -15.56 12.76 -3.54
C THR A 2 -15.11 12.30 -4.92
N GLY A 3 -14.18 11.35 -4.96
CA GLY A 3 -13.65 10.79 -6.20
C GLY A 3 -13.27 9.32 -6.01
N PRO A 4 -13.18 8.54 -7.09
CA PRO A 4 -12.82 7.13 -6.99
C PRO A 4 -11.37 6.98 -6.51
N LEU A 5 -11.14 6.03 -5.60
CA LEU A 5 -9.81 5.73 -5.06
C LEU A 5 -8.95 4.90 -6.02
N VAL A 6 -9.57 4.34 -7.07
CA VAL A 6 -8.91 3.59 -8.14
C VAL A 6 -9.45 4.07 -9.48
N ARG A 7 -8.55 4.26 -10.45
CA ARG A 7 -8.89 4.52 -11.85
C ARG A 7 -8.06 3.62 -12.76
N MET A 8 -8.71 3.04 -13.75
CA MET A 8 -8.09 2.14 -14.73
C MET A 8 -8.41 2.60 -16.16
N ARG A 9 -7.41 2.56 -17.04
CA ARG A 9 -7.53 2.80 -18.48
C ARG A 9 -6.64 1.85 -19.24
N ILE A 10 -7.16 1.33 -20.35
CA ILE A 10 -6.41 0.48 -21.27
C ILE A 10 -6.38 1.15 -22.64
N TRP A 11 -5.22 1.15 -23.29
CA TRP A 11 -5.07 1.52 -24.68
C TRP A 11 -4.60 0.30 -25.46
N THR A 12 -5.33 -0.02 -26.52
CA THR A 12 -5.02 -1.10 -27.45
C THR A 12 -4.70 -0.49 -28.82
N GLY A 13 -3.81 -1.13 -29.59
CA GLY A 13 -3.51 -0.71 -30.97
C GLY A 13 -2.12 -0.13 -31.23
N GLY A 14 -1.21 -0.12 -30.24
CA GLY A 14 0.21 0.15 -30.49
C GLY A 14 0.93 -1.07 -31.06
N SER A 15 2.07 -0.85 -31.74
CA SER A 15 2.95 -1.93 -32.22
C SER A 15 3.49 -2.80 -31.10
N ASP A 16 3.60 -2.24 -29.90
CA ASP A 16 4.27 -2.85 -28.74
C ASP A 16 3.26 -3.54 -27.79
N GLY A 17 1.99 -3.64 -28.19
CA GLY A 17 0.92 -4.26 -27.40
C GLY A 17 0.03 -3.26 -26.66
N ALA A 18 -0.71 -3.76 -25.68
CA ALA A 18 -1.66 -2.95 -24.90
C ALA A 18 -0.97 -2.32 -23.67
N VAL A 19 -1.35 -1.07 -23.36
CA VAL A 19 -0.87 -0.35 -22.17
C VAL A 19 -2.01 -0.22 -21.16
N LEU A 20 -1.75 -0.60 -19.92
CA LEU A 20 -2.66 -0.44 -18.78
C LEU A 20 -2.16 0.70 -17.87
N LEU A 21 -2.92 1.78 -17.75
CA LEU A 21 -2.75 2.76 -16.68
C LEU A 21 -3.62 2.39 -15.49
N LEU A 22 -2.97 2.28 -14.34
CA LEU A 22 -3.60 2.13 -13.04
C LEU A 22 -3.19 3.31 -12.15
N ALA A 23 -4.17 4.07 -11.69
CA ALA A 23 -3.97 5.12 -10.70
C ALA A 23 -4.72 4.78 -9.41
N VAL A 24 -4.00 4.74 -8.29
CA VAL A 24 -4.53 4.36 -6.99
C VAL A 24 -4.20 5.44 -5.97
N HIS A 25 -5.18 5.84 -5.17
CA HIS A 25 -4.93 6.74 -4.05
C HIS A 25 -4.08 6.03 -3.00
N HIS A 26 -2.93 6.61 -2.64
CA HIS A 26 -1.93 5.94 -1.77
C HIS A 26 -2.50 5.54 -0.39
N ILE A 27 -3.55 6.22 0.09
CA ILE A 27 -4.21 5.83 1.36
C ILE A 27 -4.76 4.39 1.38
N ILE A 28 -5.05 3.81 0.21
CA ILE A 28 -5.58 2.42 0.09
C ILE A 28 -4.56 1.43 -0.49
N SER A 29 -3.34 1.87 -0.77
CA SER A 29 -2.33 1.01 -1.39
C SER A 29 -0.91 1.51 -1.11
N ASP A 30 0.00 0.57 -0.90
CA ASP A 30 1.44 0.81 -0.87
C ASP A 30 2.13 0.08 -2.04
N PHE A 31 3.46 0.16 -2.11
CA PHE A 31 4.21 -0.53 -3.16
C PHE A 31 4.10 -2.06 -3.09
N ARG A 32 3.91 -2.63 -1.88
CA ARG A 32 3.75 -4.08 -1.72
C ARG A 32 2.41 -4.54 -2.24
N SER A 33 1.32 -3.84 -1.92
CA SER A 33 -0.01 -4.17 -2.44
C SER A 33 -0.09 -4.00 -3.96
N LEU A 34 0.59 -3.00 -4.54
CA LEU A 34 0.67 -2.84 -6.01
C LEU A 34 1.40 -4.01 -6.69
N ALA A 35 2.47 -4.52 -6.08
CA ALA A 35 3.17 -5.70 -6.61
C ALA A 35 2.31 -6.97 -6.58
N ILE A 36 1.56 -7.16 -5.48
CA ILE A 36 0.58 -8.24 -5.34
C ILE A 36 -0.49 -8.12 -6.43
N LEU A 37 -1.08 -6.93 -6.59
CA LEU A 37 -2.10 -6.66 -7.60
C LEU A 37 -1.60 -6.95 -9.02
N ALA A 38 -0.40 -6.52 -9.37
CA ALA A 38 0.17 -6.76 -10.70
C ALA A 38 0.35 -8.27 -10.99
N ARG A 39 0.86 -9.02 -10.00
CA ARG A 39 1.02 -10.47 -10.10
C ARG A 39 -0.31 -11.18 -10.27
N GLU A 40 -1.29 -10.84 -9.45
CA GLU A 40 -2.61 -11.49 -9.43
C GLU A 40 -3.42 -11.14 -10.67
N LEU A 41 -3.37 -9.89 -11.13
CA LEU A 41 -3.94 -9.48 -12.41
C LEU A 41 -3.36 -10.30 -13.56
N GLY A 42 -2.04 -10.54 -13.57
CA GLY A 42 -1.41 -11.39 -14.57
C GLY A 42 -1.82 -12.86 -14.49
N ALA A 43 -2.09 -13.38 -13.30
CA ALA A 43 -2.59 -14.75 -13.11
C ALA A 43 -4.02 -14.90 -13.63
N PHE A 44 -4.92 -14.00 -13.21
CA PHE A 44 -6.30 -13.99 -13.71
C PHE A 44 -6.36 -13.75 -15.22
N TYR A 45 -5.55 -12.84 -15.75
CA TYR A 45 -5.49 -12.61 -17.20
C TYR A 45 -5.10 -13.87 -17.99
N ARG A 46 -4.13 -14.65 -17.47
CA ARG A 46 -3.74 -15.93 -18.11
C ARG A 46 -4.88 -16.96 -18.06
N GLU A 47 -5.56 -17.09 -16.93
CA GLU A 47 -6.72 -17.97 -16.79
C GLU A 47 -7.82 -17.59 -17.80
N GLU A 48 -8.21 -16.31 -17.82
CA GLU A 48 -9.24 -15.77 -18.73
C GLU A 48 -8.88 -15.90 -20.21
N THR A 49 -7.59 -16.02 -20.55
CA THR A 49 -7.12 -16.21 -21.93
C THR A 49 -6.83 -17.68 -22.28
N GLY A 50 -7.31 -18.62 -21.48
CA GLY A 50 -7.24 -20.07 -21.75
C GLY A 50 -5.98 -20.76 -21.21
N GLY A 51 -5.23 -20.08 -20.34
CA GLY A 51 -4.10 -20.66 -19.62
C GLY A 51 -4.53 -21.45 -18.38
N ALA A 52 -3.55 -21.78 -17.54
CA ALA A 52 -3.81 -22.46 -16.26
C ALA A 52 -4.63 -21.57 -15.31
N ALA A 53 -5.50 -22.20 -14.52
CA ALA A 53 -6.29 -21.54 -13.49
C ALA A 53 -5.40 -20.78 -12.48
N ALA A 54 -5.88 -19.64 -12.00
CA ALA A 54 -5.15 -18.85 -11.02
C ALA A 54 -5.14 -19.55 -9.65
N ASP A 55 -3.99 -20.10 -9.26
CA ASP A 55 -3.77 -20.64 -7.92
C ASP A 55 -3.39 -19.51 -6.95
N LEU A 56 -4.41 -18.83 -6.43
CA LEU A 56 -4.27 -17.69 -5.52
C LEU A 56 -5.07 -17.92 -4.23
N ALA A 57 -4.48 -17.55 -3.10
CA ALA A 57 -5.19 -17.55 -1.83
C ALA A 57 -6.31 -16.48 -1.85
N PRO A 58 -7.46 -16.74 -1.18
CA PRO A 58 -8.51 -15.74 -1.08
C PRO A 58 -7.99 -14.48 -0.35
N PRO A 59 -8.38 -13.28 -0.79
CA PRO A 59 -7.94 -12.05 -0.16
C PRO A 59 -8.52 -11.93 1.25
N VAL A 60 -7.71 -11.50 2.20
CA VAL A 60 -8.18 -11.17 3.55
C VAL A 60 -8.84 -9.78 3.51
N PRO A 61 -10.09 -9.63 3.99
CA PRO A 61 -10.74 -8.33 4.06
C PRO A 61 -9.89 -7.34 4.86
N PHE A 62 -9.69 -6.13 4.34
CA PHE A 62 -8.88 -5.12 5.03
C PHE A 62 -9.40 -4.81 6.44
N ALA A 63 -10.73 -4.84 6.64
CA ALA A 63 -11.36 -4.68 7.95
C ALA A 63 -10.89 -5.73 8.97
N GLU A 64 -10.70 -6.98 8.54
CA GLU A 64 -10.19 -8.05 9.40
C GLU A 64 -8.71 -7.83 9.74
N ALA A 65 -7.91 -7.36 8.77
CA ALA A 65 -6.52 -6.99 9.03
C ALA A 65 -6.41 -5.84 10.05
N VAL A 66 -7.29 -4.85 9.96
CA VAL A 66 -7.38 -3.73 10.92
C VAL A 66 -7.79 -4.23 12.31
N ALA A 67 -8.80 -5.08 12.41
CA ALA A 67 -9.24 -5.65 13.69
C ALA A 67 -8.09 -6.41 14.37
N ARG A 68 -7.42 -7.30 13.63
CA ARG A 68 -6.25 -8.04 14.12
C ARG A 68 -5.09 -7.12 14.53
N GLN A 69 -4.88 -6.01 13.82
CA GLN A 69 -3.87 -5.03 14.20
C GLN A 69 -4.24 -4.33 15.51
N ALA A 70 -5.49 -3.92 15.67
CA ALA A 70 -5.98 -3.28 16.90
C ALA A 70 -5.84 -4.22 18.10
N GLU A 71 -6.27 -5.48 17.98
CA GLU A 71 -6.12 -6.50 19.03
C GLU A 71 -4.66 -6.69 19.44
N ARG A 72 -3.74 -6.77 18.47
CA ARG A 72 -2.30 -6.90 18.73
C ARG A 72 -1.70 -5.70 19.47
N LEU A 73 -2.27 -4.52 19.27
CA LEU A 73 -1.83 -3.27 19.92
C LEU A 73 -2.52 -3.00 21.25
N ALA A 74 -3.67 -3.62 21.53
CA ALA A 74 -4.37 -3.46 22.80
C ALA A 74 -3.73 -4.24 23.97
N GLY A 75 -2.84 -5.20 23.68
CA GLY A 75 -2.18 -6.02 24.69
C GLY A 75 -0.78 -5.52 25.09
N GLU A 76 -0.08 -6.31 25.91
CA GLU A 76 1.27 -5.99 26.41
C GLU A 76 2.27 -5.64 25.31
N ARG A 77 2.11 -6.20 24.11
CA ARG A 77 2.96 -5.88 22.96
C ARG A 77 2.83 -4.41 22.55
N GLY A 78 1.60 -3.88 22.55
CA GLY A 78 1.36 -2.46 22.27
C GLY A 78 2.00 -1.57 23.32
N GLU A 79 1.84 -1.90 24.61
CA GLU A 79 2.47 -1.17 25.71
C GLU A 79 4.00 -1.17 25.61
N ARG A 80 4.61 -2.30 25.26
CA ARG A 80 6.07 -2.38 25.02
C ARG A 80 6.51 -1.51 23.85
N LEU A 81 5.78 -1.51 22.74
CA LEU A 81 6.07 -0.66 21.58
C LEU A 81 5.91 0.82 21.92
N TRP A 82 4.86 1.16 22.67
CA TRP A 82 4.61 2.52 23.13
C TRP A 82 5.74 3.02 24.04
N ALA A 83 6.09 2.26 25.07
CA ALA A 83 7.17 2.60 25.98
C ALA A 83 8.51 2.77 25.24
N TYR A 84 8.82 1.86 24.32
CA TYR A 84 10.02 1.93 23.49
C TYR A 84 10.08 3.22 22.66
N TRP A 85 9.02 3.53 21.90
CA TRP A 85 9.03 4.73 21.05
C TRP A 85 9.01 6.02 21.84
N ARG A 86 8.30 6.04 22.98
CA ARG A 86 8.32 7.18 23.91
C ARG A 86 9.72 7.47 24.43
N ASP A 87 10.47 6.44 24.81
CA ASP A 87 11.84 6.57 25.28
C ASP A 87 12.80 6.97 24.15
N ARG A 88 12.73 6.29 22.99
CA ARG A 88 13.63 6.53 21.86
C ARG A 88 13.42 7.89 21.18
N LEU A 89 12.20 8.42 21.25
CA LEU A 89 11.85 9.74 20.72
C LEU A 89 11.75 10.78 21.85
N ALA A 90 12.23 10.47 23.06
CA ALA A 90 12.29 11.43 24.15
C ALA A 90 13.23 12.59 23.79
N GLY A 91 12.84 13.80 24.17
CA GLY A 91 13.56 15.02 23.82
C GLY A 91 13.18 15.59 22.45
N SER A 92 13.97 16.54 21.95
CA SER A 92 13.80 17.10 20.62
C SER A 92 14.83 16.48 19.67
N PRO A 93 14.44 15.66 18.68
CA PRO A 93 15.38 15.21 17.67
C PRO A 93 15.95 16.43 16.95
N PRO A 94 17.24 16.43 16.56
CA PRO A 94 17.83 17.54 15.83
C PRO A 94 17.03 17.80 14.55
N PRO A 95 16.90 19.06 14.12
CA PRO A 95 16.25 19.35 12.86
C PRO A 95 16.94 18.57 11.75
N LEU A 96 16.14 17.98 10.85
CA LEU A 96 16.64 17.40 9.62
C LEU A 96 17.44 18.47 8.87
N ASP A 97 18.73 18.20 8.64
CA ASP A 97 19.63 18.98 7.80
C ASP A 97 19.36 18.66 6.32
N LEU A 98 18.12 18.90 5.91
CA LEU A 98 17.67 18.77 4.54
C LEU A 98 17.24 20.15 4.05
N PRO A 99 17.57 20.50 2.79
CA PRO A 99 17.07 21.72 2.17
C PRO A 99 15.53 21.76 2.25
N ALA A 100 14.99 22.83 2.81
CA ALA A 100 13.56 23.11 2.87
C ALA A 100 13.27 24.45 2.21
N ASP A 101 12.11 24.56 1.56
CA ASP A 101 11.60 25.81 1.01
C ASP A 101 10.17 26.05 1.50
N PRO A 102 9.93 27.05 2.36
CA PRO A 102 10.92 27.98 2.93
C PRO A 102 11.90 27.29 3.90
N PRO A 103 13.07 27.90 4.16
CA PRO A 103 14.01 27.39 5.15
C PRO A 103 13.32 27.22 6.51
N ARG A 104 13.70 26.17 7.24
CA ARG A 104 13.09 25.85 8.53
C ARG A 104 13.30 27.01 9.51
N PRO A 105 12.24 27.49 10.19
CA PRO A 105 12.39 28.48 11.25
C PRO A 105 13.30 27.93 12.37
N PRO A 106 14.04 28.81 13.08
CA PRO A 106 14.84 28.41 14.23
C PRO A 106 13.98 27.84 15.37
#